data_AF-A0AAV5A222-F1
#
_entry.id   AF-A0AAV5A222-F1
#
_cell.length_a   1.000
_cell.length_b   1.000
_cell.length_c   1.000
_cell.angle_alpha   90.00
_cell.angle_beta   90.00
_cell.angle_gamma   90.00
#
_symmetry.space_group_name_H-M   'P 1'
#
loop_
_entity.id
_entity.type
_entity.pdbx_description
1 polymer ?
#
loop_
_entity_poly.entity_id
_entity_poly.type
_entity_poly.pdbx_seq_one_letter_code
_entity_poly.pdbx_strand_id
1 'polypeptide(L)'
;MGLASSHPAACLALAKRAHVSMRKLDLNYVQTNARKILQTSTANYLKDDSILRGRLFQADPVEGVVSSVFTSFYVDRKEPFATLRTWEDLHDMKWPLGDLLEGHEYFCVVPIAGRLRLVNELLQSL
;
A
#
# COMPACT_ATOMS: atom_id res chain seq x y z
N MET A 1 -7.99 -3.92 -3.68
CA MET A 1 -7.84 -4.22 -2.24
C MET A 1 -6.91 -3.18 -1.64
N GLY A 2 -7.05 -2.84 -0.36
CA GLY A 2 -6.08 -1.98 0.33
C GLY A 2 -5.77 -2.46 1.75
N LEU A 3 -4.65 -1.98 2.26
CA LEU A 3 -4.12 -2.26 3.60
C LEU A 3 -3.49 -0.99 4.16
N ALA A 4 -3.83 -0.66 5.40
CA ALA A 4 -3.03 0.21 6.26
C ALA A 4 -2.20 -0.70 7.18
N SER A 5 -0.87 -0.55 7.18
CA SER A 5 0.02 -1.29 8.07
C SER A 5 1.35 -0.58 8.26
N SER A 6 1.87 -0.56 9.48
CA SER A 6 3.24 -0.11 9.76
C SER A 6 4.31 -1.09 9.26
N HIS A 7 3.94 -2.34 8.97
CA HIS A 7 4.88 -3.42 8.67
C HIS A 7 5.01 -3.72 7.16
N PRO A 8 6.23 -3.60 6.56
CA PRO A 8 6.44 -3.94 5.15
C PRO A 8 6.03 -5.37 4.78
N ALA A 9 6.22 -6.33 5.69
CA ALA A 9 5.84 -7.73 5.47
C ALA A 9 4.35 -7.88 5.15
N ALA A 10 3.48 -7.11 5.80
CA ALA A 10 2.05 -7.13 5.54
C ALA A 10 1.71 -6.56 4.14
N CYS A 11 2.40 -5.48 3.74
CA CYS A 11 2.26 -4.90 2.40
C CYS A 11 2.72 -5.88 1.31
N LEU A 12 3.83 -6.59 1.56
CA LEU A 12 4.33 -7.66 0.67
C LEU A 12 3.33 -8.82 0.58
N ALA A 13 2.73 -9.22 1.70
CA ALA A 13 1.71 -10.27 1.72
C ALA A 13 0.47 -9.88 0.91
N LEU A 14 0.00 -8.62 1.04
CA LEU A 14 -1.09 -8.09 0.21
C LEU A 14 -0.72 -8.11 -1.28
N ALA A 15 0.45 -7.59 -1.64
CA ALA A 15 0.91 -7.55 -3.03
C ALA A 15 1.01 -8.98 -3.61
N LYS A 16 1.60 -9.91 -2.87
CA LYS A 16 1.69 -11.33 -3.23
C LYS A 16 0.31 -11.96 -3.46
N ARG A 17 -0.64 -11.72 -2.54
CA ARG A 17 -2.03 -12.20 -2.67
C ARG A 17 -2.73 -11.68 -3.93
N ALA A 18 -2.43 -10.44 -4.31
CA ALA A 18 -2.97 -9.81 -5.51
C ALA A 18 -2.20 -10.15 -6.80
N HIS A 19 -1.16 -10.99 -6.71
CA HIS A 19 -0.23 -11.26 -7.82
C HIS A 19 0.42 -9.99 -8.40
N VAL A 20 0.65 -9.00 -7.54
CA VAL A 20 1.32 -7.75 -7.86
C VAL A 20 2.75 -7.80 -7.31
N SER A 21 3.72 -7.42 -8.14
CA SER A 21 5.09 -7.22 -7.66
C SER A 21 5.19 -5.87 -6.95
N MET A 22 5.66 -5.86 -5.72
CA MET A 22 5.87 -4.61 -4.98
C MET A 22 6.85 -3.67 -5.70
N ARG A 23 7.83 -4.23 -6.41
CA ARG A 23 8.78 -3.48 -7.24
C ARG A 23 8.14 -2.70 -8.40
N LYS A 24 6.93 -3.12 -8.81
CA LYS A 24 6.16 -2.53 -9.92
C LYS A 24 4.80 -2.02 -9.44
N LEU A 25 4.72 -1.56 -8.19
CA LEU A 25 3.49 -1.04 -7.63
C LEU A 25 3.02 0.18 -8.46
N ASP A 26 1.78 0.13 -8.96
CA ASP A 26 1.20 1.21 -9.73
C ASP A 26 0.71 2.34 -8.80
N LEU A 27 1.56 3.36 -8.61
CA LEU A 27 1.26 4.50 -7.75
C LEU A 27 0.09 5.36 -8.26
N ASN A 28 -0.17 5.38 -9.58
CA ASN A 28 -1.34 6.06 -10.13
C ASN A 28 -2.62 5.33 -9.72
N TYR A 29 -2.60 4.00 -9.74
CA TYR A 29 -3.70 3.18 -9.23
C TYR A 29 -3.92 3.41 -7.73
N VAL A 30 -2.84 3.48 -6.93
CA VAL A 30 -2.93 3.82 -5.50
C VAL A 30 -3.61 5.18 -5.33
N GLN A 31 -3.09 6.23 -5.98
CA GLN A 31 -3.61 7.58 -5.88
C GLN A 31 -5.10 7.67 -6.25
N THR A 32 -5.47 7.05 -7.38
CA THR A 32 -6.84 7.11 -7.93
C THR A 32 -7.86 6.39 -7.05
N ASN A 33 -7.46 5.31 -6.38
CA ASN A 33 -8.38 4.43 -5.65
C ASN A 33 -8.31 4.60 -4.12
N ALA A 34 -7.33 5.33 -3.61
CA ALA A 34 -7.03 5.37 -2.19
C ALA A 34 -8.24 5.74 -1.33
N ARG A 35 -8.86 6.89 -1.63
CA ARG A 35 -10.02 7.38 -0.86
C ARG A 35 -11.22 6.43 -0.95
N LYS A 36 -11.50 5.90 -2.13
CA LYS A 36 -12.61 4.95 -2.34
C LYS A 36 -12.42 3.70 -1.50
N ILE A 37 -11.21 3.15 -1.49
CA ILE A 37 -10.89 1.95 -0.71
C ILE A 37 -10.95 2.24 0.79
N LEU A 38 -10.41 3.36 1.24
CA LEU A 38 -10.44 3.74 2.64
C LEU A 38 -11.88 3.86 3.17
N GLN A 39 -12.78 4.44 2.38
CA GLN A 39 -14.21 4.59 2.71
C GLN A 39 -14.96 3.25 2.80
N THR A 40 -14.42 2.16 2.24
CA THR A 40 -15.00 0.81 2.36
C THR A 40 -14.53 0.07 3.61
N SER A 41 -13.62 0.66 4.40
CA SER A 41 -13.14 0.05 5.64
C SER A 41 -14.28 -0.11 6.65
N THR A 42 -14.33 -1.26 7.33
CA THR A 42 -15.19 -1.49 8.49
C THR A 42 -14.59 -0.95 9.78
N ALA A 43 -13.29 -0.61 9.77
CA ALA A 43 -12.63 0.03 10.89
C ALA A 43 -12.87 1.54 10.83
N ASN A 44 -13.69 2.06 11.76
CA ASN A 44 -14.09 3.47 11.80
C ASN A 44 -12.89 4.42 11.85
N TYR A 45 -11.83 4.07 12.59
CA TYR A 45 -10.64 4.92 12.66
C TYR A 45 -9.96 5.11 11.30
N LEU A 46 -10.03 4.13 10.40
CA LEU A 46 -9.55 4.28 9.01
C LEU A 46 -10.57 5.04 8.16
N LYS A 47 -11.85 4.71 8.31
CA LYS A 47 -12.91 5.21 7.45
C LYS A 47 -13.19 6.70 7.67
N ASP A 48 -13.29 7.11 8.93
CA ASP A 48 -13.85 8.39 9.35
C ASP A 48 -12.76 9.36 9.85
N ASP A 49 -11.75 8.84 10.57
CA ASP A 49 -10.77 9.68 11.28
C ASP A 49 -9.38 9.75 10.62
N SER A 50 -9.10 8.85 9.68
CA SER A 50 -7.74 8.77 9.12
C SER A 50 -7.49 9.76 7.99
N ILE A 51 -6.24 10.22 7.92
CA ILE A 51 -5.81 11.23 6.96
C ILE A 51 -4.80 10.60 6.01
N LEU A 52 -5.10 10.58 4.72
CA LEU A 52 -4.15 10.21 3.67
C LEU A 52 -2.99 11.21 3.62
N ARG A 53 -1.75 10.73 3.65
CA ARG A 53 -0.52 11.51 3.76
C ARG A 53 0.53 11.06 2.73
N GLY A 54 1.39 11.99 2.32
CA GLY A 54 2.45 11.77 1.34
C GLY A 54 2.15 12.33 -0.03
N ARG A 55 3.15 12.25 -0.92
CA ARG A 55 3.14 12.94 -2.22
C ARG A 55 2.03 12.49 -3.18
N LEU A 56 1.43 11.33 -2.95
CA LEU A 56 0.26 10.92 -3.74
C LEU A 56 -1.01 11.70 -3.38
N PHE A 57 -1.08 12.29 -2.18
CA PHE A 57 -2.34 12.83 -1.64
C PHE A 57 -2.26 14.31 -1.26
N GLN A 58 -1.06 14.90 -1.23
CA GLN A 58 -0.82 16.25 -0.75
C GLN A 58 0.02 17.05 -1.75
N ALA A 59 -0.27 18.35 -1.88
CA ALA A 59 0.50 19.27 -2.73
C ALA A 59 1.89 19.58 -2.14
N ASP A 60 1.99 19.62 -0.81
CA ASP A 60 3.23 19.85 -0.05
C ASP A 60 3.41 18.73 0.98
N PRO A 61 3.90 17.55 0.55
CA PRO A 61 4.12 16.41 1.42
C PRO A 61 5.43 16.53 2.19
N VAL A 62 5.53 15.84 3.33
CA VAL A 62 6.84 15.59 3.96
C VAL A 62 7.71 14.82 2.99
N GLU A 63 8.96 15.27 2.81
CA GLU A 63 9.92 14.63 1.91
C GLU A 63 10.09 13.14 2.25
N GLY A 64 10.26 12.30 1.23
CA GLY A 64 10.40 10.85 1.37
C GLY A 64 9.08 10.09 1.55
N VAL A 65 7.99 10.72 2.00
CA VAL A 65 6.69 10.05 2.21
C VAL A 65 5.90 9.95 0.91
N VAL A 66 5.59 8.73 0.47
CA VAL A 66 4.83 8.51 -0.77
C VAL A 66 3.36 8.23 -0.53
N SER A 67 3.04 7.16 0.20
CA SER A 67 1.66 6.72 0.45
C SER A 67 1.50 6.19 1.87
N SER A 68 0.94 7.02 2.74
CA SER A 68 0.69 6.67 4.13
C SER A 68 -0.68 7.15 4.60
N VAL A 69 -1.08 6.67 5.76
CA VAL A 69 -2.26 7.10 6.48
C VAL A 69 -1.88 7.42 7.92
N PHE A 70 -2.33 8.58 8.42
CA PHE A 70 -2.16 8.93 9.82
C PHE A 70 -3.25 8.25 10.65
N THR A 71 -2.85 7.39 11.57
CA THR A 71 -3.77 6.60 12.41
C THR A 71 -3.55 6.80 13.92
N SER A 72 -2.53 7.58 14.30
CA SER A 72 -2.13 7.80 15.70
C SER A 72 -1.74 6.52 16.46
N PHE A 73 -1.41 5.44 15.74
CA PHE A 73 -0.87 4.23 16.35
C PHE A 73 0.66 4.28 16.41
N TYR A 74 1.18 4.14 17.63
CA TYR A 74 2.60 4.17 17.93
C TYR A 74 3.03 2.73 18.24
N VAL A 75 3.88 2.16 17.38
CA VAL A 75 4.39 0.79 17.50
C VAL A 75 5.93 0.81 17.52
N ASP A 76 6.55 -0.18 18.16
CA ASP A 76 8.01 -0.37 18.04
C ASP A 76 8.38 -0.66 16.57
N ARG A 77 9.36 0.09 16.06
CA ARG A 77 9.73 0.10 14.63
C ARG A 77 11.01 -0.64 14.34
N LYS A 78 11.67 -1.21 15.34
CA LYS A 78 12.93 -1.94 15.15
C LYS A 78 12.80 -3.06 14.12
N GLU A 79 11.82 -3.93 14.30
CA GLU A 79 11.59 -5.07 13.42
C GLU A 79 11.00 -4.68 12.06
N PRO A 80 10.03 -3.73 11.96
CA PRO A 80 9.57 -3.19 10.69
C PRO A 80 10.67 -2.55 9.84
N PHE A 81 11.57 -1.78 10.47
CA PHE A 81 12.68 -1.14 9.76
C PHE A 81 13.78 -2.12 9.35
N ALA A 82 14.03 -3.18 10.14
CA ALA A 82 14.94 -4.25 9.72
C ALA A 82 14.40 -4.94 8.46
N THR A 83 13.11 -5.30 8.45
CA THR A 83 12.45 -5.92 7.29
C THR A 83 12.48 -5.01 6.06
N LEU A 84 12.22 -3.70 6.26
CA LEU A 84 12.30 -2.70 5.20
C LEU A 84 13.69 -2.67 4.57
N ARG A 85 14.74 -2.55 5.39
CA ARG A 85 16.14 -2.50 4.93
C ARG A 85 16.52 -3.75 4.17
N THR A 86 16.22 -4.92 4.71
CA THR A 86 16.46 -6.19 4.01
C THR A 86 15.79 -6.23 2.64
N TRP A 87 14.55 -5.75 2.51
CA TRP A 87 13.88 -5.69 1.23
C TRP A 87 14.56 -4.70 0.26
N GLU A 88 14.93 -3.51 0.73
CA GLU A 88 15.61 -2.51 -0.10
C GLU A 88 16.97 -3.03 -0.60
N ASP A 89 17.76 -3.65 0.28
CA ASP A 89 19.07 -4.21 -0.05
C ASP A 89 18.96 -5.36 -1.06
N LEU A 90 17.99 -6.27 -0.87
CA LEU A 90 17.78 -7.41 -1.77
C LEU A 90 17.31 -7.01 -3.18
N HIS A 91 16.69 -5.85 -3.32
CA HIS A 91 16.10 -5.41 -4.58
C HIS A 91 16.81 -4.22 -5.22
N ASP A 92 17.85 -3.69 -4.56
CA ASP A 92 18.60 -2.51 -4.96
C ASP A 92 17.66 -1.35 -5.33
N MET A 93 16.65 -1.13 -4.49
CA MET A 93 15.65 -0.09 -4.72
C MET A 93 15.01 0.41 -3.44
N LYS A 94 14.58 1.66 -3.46
CA LYS A 94 13.80 2.24 -2.37
C LYS A 94 12.39 1.68 -2.29
N TRP A 95 11.89 1.60 -1.07
CA TRP A 95 10.52 1.17 -0.82
C TRP A 95 9.52 2.07 -1.54
N PRO A 96 8.60 1.52 -2.35
CA PRO A 96 7.75 2.32 -3.24
C PRO A 96 6.72 3.18 -2.49
N LEU A 97 6.40 2.84 -1.24
CA LEU A 97 5.48 3.62 -0.40
C LEU A 97 6.20 4.73 0.39
N GLY A 98 7.52 4.85 0.24
CA GLY A 98 8.33 5.90 0.86
C GLY A 98 8.66 5.65 2.32
N ASP A 99 9.07 6.70 3.01
CA ASP A 99 9.39 6.67 4.43
C ASP A 99 8.14 6.61 5.31
N LEU A 100 8.27 5.98 6.49
CA LEU A 100 7.18 5.85 7.46
C LEU A 100 7.38 6.79 8.67
N LEU A 101 6.57 7.85 8.72
CA LEU A 101 6.56 8.80 9.85
C LEU A 101 5.95 8.19 11.12
N GLU A 102 6.25 8.80 12.27
CA GLU A 102 5.68 8.39 13.56
C GLU A 102 4.14 8.53 13.58
N GLY A 103 3.42 7.58 14.18
CA GLY A 103 1.95 7.58 14.21
C GLY A 103 1.26 7.31 12.85
N HIS A 104 2.04 6.97 11.82
CA HIS A 104 1.55 6.63 10.49
C HIS A 104 1.73 5.15 10.17
N GLU A 105 0.92 4.70 9.22
CA GLU A 105 0.99 3.39 8.59
C GLU A 105 1.15 3.54 7.09
N TYR A 106 1.82 2.58 6.43
CA TYR A 106 1.84 2.55 4.97
C TYR A 106 0.43 2.31 4.46
N PHE A 107 0.06 3.01 3.40
CA PHE A 107 -1.20 2.77 2.71
C PHE A 107 -0.92 2.10 1.37
N CYS A 108 -1.10 0.78 1.34
CA CYS A 108 -0.85 -0.07 0.19
C CYS A 108 -2.17 -0.41 -0.51
N VAL A 109 -2.26 -0.13 -1.81
CA VAL A 109 -3.44 -0.40 -2.62
C VAL A 109 -3.02 -1.18 -3.86
N VAL A 110 -3.70 -2.29 -4.13
CA VAL A 110 -3.42 -3.17 -5.27
C VAL A 110 -4.70 -3.53 -6.01
N PRO A 111 -4.67 -3.63 -7.35
CA PRO A 111 -5.78 -4.19 -8.11
C PRO A 111 -5.93 -5.67 -7.74
N ILE A 112 -7.17 -6.15 -7.65
CA ILE A 112 -7.42 -7.59 -7.64
C ILE A 112 -7.77 -7.95 -9.08
N ALA A 113 -7.00 -8.84 -9.71
CA ALA A 113 -7.46 -9.46 -10.95
C ALA A 113 -8.77 -10.20 -10.64
N GLY A 114 -9.88 -9.69 -11.17
CA GLY A 114 -11.16 -10.37 -11.06
C GLY A 114 -11.06 -11.78 -11.65
N ARG A 115 -11.90 -12.69 -11.15
CA ARG A 115 -12.09 -14.08 -11.61
C ARG A 115 -12.50 -14.21 -13.11
N LEU A 116 -12.34 -13.14 -13.90
CA LEU A 116 -12.74 -12.97 -15.30
C LEU A 116 -11.63 -13.31 -16.31
N ARG A 117 -10.38 -13.55 -15.89
CA ARG A 117 -9.35 -14.02 -16.84
C ARG A 117 -9.64 -15.40 -17.43
N LEU A 118 -10.44 -16.23 -16.76
CA LEU A 118 -10.80 -17.57 -17.25
C LEU A 118 -11.89 -17.56 -18.34
N VAL A 119 -12.65 -16.47 -18.51
CA VAL A 119 -13.74 -16.45 -19.51
C VAL A 119 -13.21 -16.06 -20.89
N ASN A 120 -12.15 -15.25 -20.95
CA ASN A 120 -11.55 -14.83 -22.21
C ASN A 120 -10.70 -15.91 -22.88
N GLU A 121 -10.11 -16.86 -22.13
CA GLU A 121 -9.37 -17.97 -22.73
C GLU A 121 -10.30 -19.03 -23.35
N LEU A 122 -11.52 -19.18 -22.85
CA LEU A 122 -12.53 -20.10 -23.40
C LEU A 122 -13.28 -19.54 -24.62
N LEU A 123 -13.33 -18.22 -24.78
CA LEU A 123 -13.98 -17.57 -25.94
C LEU A 123 -13.04 -17.36 -27.14
N GLN A 124 -11.73 -17.58 -26.98
CA GLN A 124 -10.77 -17.57 -28.09
C GLN A 124 -10.44 -18.97 -28.63
N SER A 125 -11.09 -20.01 -28.10
CA SER A 125 -10.97 -21.40 -28.56
C SER A 125 -12.25 -21.96 -29.21
N LEU A 126 -13.19 -21.09 -29.56
CA LEU A 126 -14.42 -21.37 -30.32
C LEU A 126 -14.45 -20.52 -31.59
#